data_AF-A0A1J5JNE8-F1
#
_entry.id   AF-A0A1J5JNE8-F1
#
_cell.length_a   1.000
_cell.length_b   1.000
_cell.length_c   1.000
_cell.angle_alpha   90.00
_cell.angle_beta   90.00
_cell.angle_gamma   90.00
#
_symmetry.space_group_name_H-M   'P 1'
#
loop_
_entity.id
_entity.type
_entity.pdbx_description
1 polymer ?
#
loop_
_entity_poly.entity_id
_entity_poly.type
_entity_poly.pdbx_seq_one_letter_code
_entity_poly.pdbx_strand_id
1 'polypeptide(L)'
;MRNIIIDELAKNRNIFIVKELPRTFNIQKNVLWATLSRLEKRGWIKRIEKGKYMIIPPGAEKGKYTLNEFVIGALLVNPCCISYWCGLYYYGLLELLITILEILVKKKQIYNYPNLKG
;
A
#
# COMPACT_ATOMS: atom_id res chain seq x y z
N MET A 1 -18.63 2.77 15.42
CA MET A 1 -17.61 3.44 16.27
C MET A 1 -16.32 3.59 15.48
N ARG A 2 -16.01 4.81 15.02
CA ARG A 2 -14.77 5.13 14.29
C ARG A 2 -13.57 4.92 15.22
N ASN A 3 -12.53 4.22 14.77
CA ASN A 3 -11.36 3.90 15.61
C ASN A 3 -10.31 5.00 15.42
N ILE A 4 -9.97 5.70 16.50
CA ILE A 4 -9.03 6.84 16.55
C ILE A 4 -7.72 6.51 15.84
N ILE A 5 -7.26 5.26 15.96
CA ILE A 5 -6.02 4.78 15.34
C ILE A 5 -6.08 4.92 13.81
N ILE A 6 -7.22 4.63 13.18
CA ILE A 6 -7.33 4.74 11.72
C ILE A 6 -7.44 6.19 11.29
N ASP A 7 -8.16 7.01 12.02
CA ASP A 7 -8.24 8.45 11.72
C ASP A 7 -6.85 9.08 11.78
N GLU A 8 -6.02 8.68 12.75
CA GLU A 8 -4.65 9.15 12.90
C GLU A 8 -3.72 8.64 11.80
N LEU A 9 -3.85 7.37 11.39
CA LEU A 9 -3.09 6.82 10.26
C LEU A 9 -3.49 7.48 8.93
N ALA A 10 -4.78 7.71 8.73
CA ALA A 10 -5.33 8.31 7.51
C ALA A 10 -4.94 9.78 7.32
N LYS A 11 -4.67 10.53 8.41
CA LYS A 11 -4.23 11.93 8.33
C LYS A 11 -2.93 12.11 7.55
N ASN A 12 -2.01 11.16 7.66
CA ASN A 12 -0.70 11.28 7.02
C ASN A 12 -0.68 10.62 5.65
N ARG A 13 -1.15 9.37 5.55
CA ARG A 13 -1.09 8.56 4.32
C ARG A 13 -2.19 7.51 4.33
N ASN A 14 -2.71 7.17 3.15
CA ASN A 14 -3.65 6.05 2.98
C ASN A 14 -2.98 4.65 3.05
N ILE A 15 -1.69 4.58 3.43
CA ILE A 15 -0.90 3.36 3.57
C ILE A 15 -0.08 3.40 4.86
N PHE A 16 0.19 2.24 5.42
CA PHE A 16 1.09 2.13 6.58
C PHE A 16 1.84 0.80 6.61
N ILE A 17 3.03 0.85 7.22
CA ILE A 17 3.89 -0.30 7.44
C ILE A 17 3.89 -0.63 8.93
N VAL A 18 3.54 -1.88 9.27
CA VAL A 18 3.40 -2.33 10.67
C VAL A 18 4.72 -2.20 11.44
N LYS A 19 5.87 -2.29 10.78
CA LYS A 19 7.19 -2.09 11.41
C LYS A 19 7.40 -0.65 11.90
N GLU A 20 6.71 0.32 11.33
CA GLU A 20 6.83 1.75 11.66
C GLU A 20 5.84 2.18 12.76
N LEU A 21 4.75 1.41 12.96
CA LEU A 21 3.73 1.69 13.96
C LEU A 21 4.22 1.69 15.43
N PRO A 22 5.06 0.74 15.90
CA PRO A 22 5.49 0.68 17.30
C PRO A 22 6.26 1.91 17.76
N ARG A 23 6.87 2.66 16.83
CA ARG A 23 7.55 3.92 17.13
C ARG A 23 6.57 5.05 17.44
N THR A 24 5.34 4.94 16.94
CA THR A 24 4.29 5.98 17.04
C THR A 24 3.28 5.64 18.14
N PHE A 25 2.97 4.35 18.28
CA PHE A 25 2.02 3.85 19.27
C PHE A 25 2.70 2.75 20.08
N ASN A 26 2.91 2.97 21.37
CA ASN A 26 3.54 2.05 22.32
C ASN A 26 2.65 0.80 22.59
N ILE A 27 2.33 0.04 21.55
CA ILE A 27 1.36 -1.07 21.55
C ILE A 27 2.11 -2.41 21.53
N GLN A 28 1.67 -3.35 22.38
CA GLN A 28 2.18 -4.72 22.37
C GLN A 28 1.86 -5.44 21.04
N LYS A 29 2.83 -6.18 20.48
CA LYS A 29 2.70 -6.86 19.18
C LYS A 29 1.45 -7.75 19.06
N ASN A 30 1.10 -8.50 20.11
CA ASN A 30 -0.06 -9.41 20.09
C ASN A 30 -1.38 -8.64 19.94
N VAL A 31 -1.51 -7.52 20.65
CA VAL A 31 -2.67 -6.63 20.58
C VAL A 31 -2.74 -5.95 19.21
N LEU A 32 -1.59 -5.58 18.64
CA LEU A 32 -1.52 -4.96 17.31
C LEU A 32 -2.04 -5.92 16.23
N TRP A 33 -1.58 -7.17 16.21
CA TRP A 33 -2.04 -8.15 15.22
C TRP A 33 -3.53 -8.48 15.36
N ALA A 34 -4.02 -8.62 16.59
CA ALA A 34 -5.45 -8.82 16.84
C ALA A 34 -6.29 -7.61 16.37
N THR A 35 -5.78 -6.39 16.59
CA THR A 35 -6.42 -5.16 16.12
C THR A 35 -6.45 -5.11 14.60
N LEU A 36 -5.32 -5.33 13.93
CA LEU A 36 -5.24 -5.35 12.46
C LEU A 36 -6.20 -6.37 11.85
N SER A 37 -6.26 -7.58 12.40
CA SER A 37 -7.20 -8.62 11.93
C SER A 37 -8.67 -8.17 12.05
N ARG A 38 -9.03 -7.50 13.16
CA ARG A 38 -10.39 -6.95 13.34
C ARG A 38 -10.68 -5.81 12.36
N LEU A 39 -9.70 -4.94 12.09
CA LEU A 39 -9.82 -3.84 11.14
C LEU A 39 -9.99 -4.33 9.70
N GLU A 40 -9.23 -5.36 9.32
CA GLU A 40 -9.31 -6.01 8.02
C GLU A 40 -10.67 -6.69 7.83
N LYS A 41 -11.14 -7.46 8.82
CA LYS A 41 -12.48 -8.07 8.80
C LYS A 41 -13.62 -7.05 8.67
N ARG A 42 -13.43 -5.85 9.23
CA ARG A 42 -14.41 -4.76 9.10
C ARG A 42 -14.32 -4.02 7.76
N GLY A 43 -13.30 -4.29 6.96
CA GLY A 43 -13.07 -3.63 5.67
C GLY A 43 -12.57 -2.19 5.79
N TRP A 44 -11.90 -1.86 6.90
CA TRP A 44 -11.31 -0.52 7.09
C TRP A 44 -9.86 -0.45 6.61
N ILE A 45 -9.21 -1.61 6.54
CA ILE A 45 -7.89 -1.76 5.95
C ILE A 45 -7.90 -2.97 5.01
N LYS A 46 -7.03 -2.94 4.01
CA LYS A 46 -6.74 -4.10 3.15
C LYS A 46 -5.25 -4.35 3.15
N ARG A 47 -4.86 -5.60 3.34
CA ARG A 47 -3.46 -6.01 3.30
C ARG A 47 -2.97 -6.06 1.85
N ILE A 48 -1.85 -5.40 1.59
CA ILE A 48 -1.16 -5.42 0.28
C ILE A 48 -0.03 -6.47 0.32
N GLU A 49 0.74 -6.50 1.42
CA GLU A 49 1.80 -7.47 1.67
C GLU A 49 1.87 -7.80 3.16
N LYS A 50 2.67 -8.79 3.58
CA LYS A 50 2.91 -9.06 5.00
C LYS A 50 3.47 -7.82 5.71
N GLY A 51 2.66 -7.23 6.59
CA GLY A 51 3.03 -6.05 7.35
C GLY A 51 2.86 -4.72 6.61
N LYS A 52 2.28 -4.71 5.40
CA LYS A 52 1.99 -3.50 4.62
C LYS A 52 0.51 -3.45 4.28
N TYR A 53 -0.14 -2.36 4.65
CA TYR A 53 -1.60 -2.21 4.56
C TYR A 53 -1.96 -0.90 3.90
N MET A 54 -3.11 -0.89 3.23
CA MET A 54 -3.81 0.34 2.85
C MET A 54 -5.06 0.55 3.70
N ILE A 55 -5.39 1.82 3.89
CA ILE A 55 -6.60 2.28 4.57
C ILE A 55 -7.68 2.46 3.51
N ILE A 56 -8.88 1.95 3.80
CA ILE A 56 -10.05 2.12 2.95
C ILE A 56 -10.82 3.33 3.48
N PRO A 57 -10.96 4.42 2.68
CA PRO A 57 -11.67 5.60 3.12
C PRO A 57 -13.16 5.33 3.32
N PRO A 58 -13.81 6.06 4.24
CA PRO A 58 -15.25 5.94 4.44
C PRO A 58 -16.00 6.33 3.16
N GLY A 59 -17.00 5.52 2.78
CA GLY A 59 -17.77 5.72 1.56
C GLY A 59 -17.19 5.01 0.33
N ALA A 60 -16.01 4.41 0.42
CA ALA A 60 -15.48 3.60 -0.65
C ALA A 60 -16.25 2.28 -0.79
N GLU A 61 -16.52 1.87 -2.02
CA GLU A 61 -17.18 0.59 -2.28
C GLU A 61 -16.29 -0.57 -1.83
N LYS A 62 -16.86 -1.43 -0.96
CA LYS A 62 -16.16 -2.61 -0.45
C LYS A 62 -15.68 -3.47 -1.61
N GLY A 63 -14.38 -3.73 -1.63
CA GLY A 63 -13.73 -4.57 -2.64
C GLY A 63 -13.29 -3.84 -3.92
N LYS A 64 -13.80 -2.64 -4.20
CA LYS A 64 -13.41 -1.87 -5.41
C LYS A 64 -12.38 -0.78 -5.14
N TYR A 65 -12.22 -0.36 -3.89
CA TYR A 65 -11.20 0.63 -3.55
C TYR A 65 -9.78 0.08 -3.78
N THR A 66 -9.00 0.82 -4.55
CA THR A 66 -7.56 0.62 -4.72
C THR A 66 -6.86 1.97 -4.66
N LEU A 67 -5.57 1.93 -4.36
CA LEU A 67 -4.70 3.08 -4.48
C LEU A 67 -4.13 3.18 -5.89
N ASN A 68 -3.57 4.34 -6.20
CA ASN A 68 -2.75 4.52 -7.39
C ASN A 68 -1.63 3.47 -7.43
N GLU A 69 -1.41 2.89 -8.59
CA GLU A 69 -0.49 1.79 -8.84
C GLU A 69 0.95 2.16 -8.44
N PHE A 70 1.36 3.42 -8.66
CA PHE A 70 2.68 3.92 -8.26
C PHE A 70 2.88 3.89 -6.75
N VAL A 71 1.83 4.17 -5.97
CA VAL A 71 1.87 4.11 -4.51
C VAL A 71 2.02 2.67 -4.04
N ILE A 72 1.30 1.73 -4.68
CA ILE A 72 1.41 0.30 -4.38
C ILE A 72 2.80 -0.22 -4.73
N GLY A 73 3.33 0.12 -5.91
CA GLY A 73 4.67 -0.26 -6.35
C GLY A 73 5.76 0.22 -5.41
N ALA A 74 5.73 1.51 -5.02
CA ALA A 74 6.68 2.08 -4.07
C ALA A 74 6.55 1.52 -2.65
N LEU A 75 5.35 1.07 -2.25
CA LEU A 75 5.15 0.37 -0.99
C LEU A 75 5.75 -1.04 -1.04
N LEU A 76 5.62 -1.74 -2.17
CA LEU A 76 6.14 -3.10 -2.35
C LEU A 76 7.67 -3.10 -2.45
N VAL A 77 8.25 -2.22 -3.26
CA VAL A 77 9.68 -2.14 -3.55
C VAL A 77 10.22 -0.78 -3.13
N ASN A 78 11.17 -0.75 -2.19
CA ASN A 78 11.79 0.49 -1.71
C ASN A 78 13.27 0.24 -1.34
N PRO A 79 14.23 1.06 -1.82
CA PRO A 79 14.10 2.18 -2.76
C PRO A 79 13.81 1.76 -4.19
N CYS A 80 12.91 2.48 -4.85
CA CYS A 80 12.61 2.36 -6.28
C CYS A 80 12.48 3.75 -6.94
N CYS A 81 12.52 3.76 -8.27
CA CYS A 81 12.11 4.90 -9.09
C CYS A 81 11.05 4.43 -10.10
N ILE A 82 10.19 5.32 -10.55
CA ILE A 82 9.27 5.05 -11.66
C ILE A 82 10.12 4.87 -12.93
N SER A 83 9.79 3.86 -13.76
CA SER A 83 10.52 3.66 -15.01
C SER A 83 10.29 4.80 -16.00
N TYR A 84 11.14 4.89 -17.02
CA TYR A 84 11.00 5.87 -18.09
C TYR A 84 9.63 5.79 -18.78
N TRP A 85 9.19 4.58 -19.14
CA TRP A 85 7.89 4.34 -19.80
C TRP A 85 6.70 4.78 -18.96
N CYS A 86 6.69 4.41 -17.67
CA CYS A 86 5.64 4.85 -16.75
C CYS A 86 5.64 6.37 -16.54
N GLY A 87 6.82 7.00 -16.56
CA GLY A 87 6.94 8.46 -16.52
C GLY A 87 6.32 9.13 -17.74
N LEU A 88 6.62 8.63 -18.95
CA LEU A 88 6.01 9.16 -20.19
C LEU A 88 4.49 9.05 -20.17
N TYR A 89 3.95 7.90 -19.74
CA TYR A 89 2.51 7.71 -19.59
C TYR A 89 1.90 8.67 -18.58
N TYR A 90 2.54 8.86 -17.42
CA TYR A 90 2.08 9.80 -16.40
C TYR A 90 1.99 11.26 -16.91
N TYR A 91 2.92 11.67 -17.77
CA TYR A 91 2.91 12.99 -18.41
C TYR A 91 2.04 13.09 -19.66
N GLY A 92 1.31 12.03 -20.04
CA GLY A 92 0.46 12.03 -21.23
C GLY A 92 1.24 12.06 -22.55
N LEU A 93 2.50 11.65 -22.53
CA LEU A 93 3.38 11.60 -23.70
C LEU A 93 3.22 10.30 -24.51
N LEU A 94 2.30 9.43 -24.11
CA LEU A 94 1.95 8.19 -24.78
C LEU A 94 0.44 8.15 -25.01
N GLU A 95 0.02 7.83 -26.23
CA GLU A 95 -1.39 7.62 -26.59
C GLU A 95 -1.89 6.22 -26.17
N LEU A 96 -0.97 5.31 -25.84
CA LEU A 96 -1.27 3.93 -25.46
C LEU A 96 -1.52 3.80 -23.95
N LEU A 97 -2.56 3.04 -23.60
CA LEU A 97 -2.83 2.61 -22.23
C LEU A 97 -1.77 1.61 -21.76
N ILE A 98 -1.12 1.91 -20.64
CA ILE A 98 -0.19 1.01 -19.97
C ILE A 98 -0.95 0.20 -18.91
N THR A 99 -0.96 -1.13 -19.06
CA THR A 99 -1.57 -2.06 -18.10
C THR A 99 -0.57 -2.63 -17.08
N ILE A 100 0.73 -2.40 -17.29
CA ILE A 100 1.81 -2.97 -16.48
C ILE A 100 2.59 -1.84 -15.80
N LEU A 101 2.72 -1.91 -14.49
CA LEU A 101 3.58 -0.99 -13.74
C LEU A 101 5.04 -1.45 -13.82
N GLU A 102 5.89 -0.61 -14.42
CA GLU A 102 7.34 -0.80 -14.44
C GLU A 102 8.05 0.14 -13.45
N ILE A 103 8.96 -0.44 -12.66
CA ILE A 103 9.75 0.26 -11.65
C ILE A 103 11.23 -0.11 -11.77
N LEU A 104 12.09 0.88 -11.55
CA LEU A 104 13.54 0.75 -11.56
C LEU A 104 14.06 0.58 -10.15
N VAL A 105 14.96 -0.39 -9.97
CA VAL A 105 15.53 -0.76 -8.67
C VAL A 105 17.04 -0.88 -8.82
N LYS A 106 17.80 -0.58 -7.76
CA LYS A 106 19.25 -0.83 -7.77
C LYS A 106 19.53 -2.34 -7.84
N LYS A 107 20.49 -2.73 -8.69
CA LYS A 107 20.89 -4.11 -9.05
C LYS A 107 21.08 -5.10 -7.87
N LYS A 108 21.25 -4.61 -6.63
CA LYS A 108 21.42 -5.44 -5.42
C LYS A 108 20.09 -5.96 -4.83
N GLN A 109 18.94 -5.55 -5.34
CA GLN A 109 17.61 -5.92 -4.82
C GLN A 109 16.79 -6.69 -5.86
N ILE A 110 17.17 -7.93 -6.15
CA ILE A 110 16.28 -8.83 -6.89
C ILE A 110 15.29 -9.40 -5.87
N TYR A 111 14.11 -8.79 -5.77
CA TYR A 111 13.00 -9.32 -5.00
C TYR A 111 12.30 -10.42 -5.82
N ASN A 112 12.30 -11.65 -5.31
CA ASN A 112 11.46 -12.73 -5.85
C ASN A 112 10.00 -12.42 -5.51
N TYR A 113 9.23 -11.93 -6.48
CA TYR A 113 7.78 -11.84 -6.38
C TYR A 113 7.14 -13.08 -7.03
N PRO A 114 6.63 -14.05 -6.26
CA PRO A 114 5.83 -15.13 -6.84
C PRO A 114 4.41 -14.62 -7.10
N ASN A 115 4.02 -14.63 -8.38
CA ASN A 115 2.64 -14.68 -8.88
C ASN A 115 1.67 -13.56 -8.44
N LEU A 116 1.65 -12.47 -9.21
CA LEU A 116 0.42 -11.72 -9.44
C LEU A 116 -0.37 -12.43 -10.55
N LYS A 117 -1.16 -13.46 -10.20
CA LYS A 117 -2.20 -13.95 -11.09
C LYS A 117 -3.42 -13.05 -10.93
N GLY A 118 -3.80 -12.40 -12.03
CA GLY A 118 -5.10 -11.76 -12.19
C GLY A 118 -6.24 -12.77 -12.18
#